data_AF-A0A973PPU8-F1
#
_entry.id   AF-A0A973PPU8-F1
#
_cell.length_a   1.000
_cell.length_b   1.000
_cell.length_c   1.000
_cell.angle_alpha   90.00
_cell.angle_beta   90.00
_cell.angle_gamma   90.00
#
_symmetry.space_group_name_H-M   'P 1'
#
loop_
_entity.id
_entity.type
_entity.pdbx_description
1 polymer ?
#
loop_
_entity_poly.entity_id
_entity_poly.type
_entity_poly.pdbx_seq_one_letter_code
_entity_poly.pdbx_strand_id
1 'polypeptide(L)'
;MDFIRKSAAVAAASVALASGLAVLTSSSASATTAGHAVVLKLSESVRHKLADAYWNHSKEFKRSKVDGPTHVYYGKLNGVYWAVGSIGVKGKPISYQDGPHIWRRTAHGHWVYRSDTGGCLEAVPKAMLKAWHLPRGC
;
A
#
# COMPACT_ATOMS: atom_id res chain seq x y z
N MET A 1 6.82 -35.45 -42.79
CA MET A 1 7.65 -34.84 -41.73
C MET A 1 7.50 -35.71 -40.50
N ASP A 2 8.33 -36.76 -40.50
CA ASP A 2 8.30 -37.89 -39.59
C ASP A 2 8.94 -37.53 -38.24
N PHE A 3 8.21 -37.70 -37.15
CA PHE A 3 8.77 -37.76 -35.80
C PHE A 3 8.48 -39.15 -35.22
N ILE A 4 9.53 -39.98 -35.14
CA ILE A 4 9.50 -41.33 -34.60
C ILE A 4 10.55 -41.46 -33.49
N ARG A 5 10.19 -42.24 -32.45
CA ARG A 5 10.94 -42.83 -31.31
C ARG A 5 11.04 -41.96 -30.05
N LYS A 6 10.44 -42.36 -28.91
CA LYS A 6 10.55 -43.58 -28.04
C LYS A 6 11.63 -43.45 -26.95
N SER A 7 11.17 -43.65 -25.72
CA SER A 7 11.91 -44.12 -24.51
C SER A 7 12.90 -43.11 -23.90
N ALA A 8 13.16 -43.06 -22.60
CA ALA A 8 13.06 -44.06 -21.54
C ALA A 8 12.87 -43.38 -20.18
N ALA A 9 12.21 -44.08 -19.25
CA ALA A 9 12.24 -43.79 -17.83
C ALA A 9 13.55 -44.28 -17.21
N VAL A 10 14.11 -43.54 -16.27
CA VAL A 10 15.06 -44.05 -15.27
C VAL A 10 14.68 -43.48 -13.91
N ALA A 11 14.31 -44.38 -13.01
CA ALA A 11 14.11 -44.11 -11.59
C ALA A 11 15.48 -44.03 -10.88
N ALA A 12 15.60 -43.13 -9.91
CA ALA A 12 16.56 -43.27 -8.83
C ALA A 12 15.96 -42.67 -7.56
N ALA A 13 15.50 -43.56 -6.68
CA ALA A 13 15.22 -43.25 -5.29
C ALA A 13 16.55 -42.96 -4.58
N SER A 14 16.57 -41.94 -3.72
CA SER A 14 17.60 -41.79 -2.70
C SER A 14 16.95 -41.15 -1.48
N VAL A 15 16.71 -42.00 -0.49
CA VAL A 15 16.33 -41.63 0.88
C VAL A 15 17.58 -41.03 1.53
N ALA A 16 17.47 -39.81 2.04
CA ALA A 16 18.43 -39.27 2.98
C ALA A 16 17.65 -38.68 4.18
N LEU A 17 17.58 -39.46 5.26
CA LEU A 17 17.30 -38.93 6.58
C LEU A 17 18.48 -38.04 6.99
N ALA A 18 18.19 -36.79 7.34
CA ALA A 18 19.10 -35.94 8.08
C ALA A 18 18.35 -35.34 9.27
N SER A 19 18.45 -36.02 10.41
CA SER A 19 18.23 -35.44 11.72
C SER A 19 19.37 -34.44 12.00
N GLY A 20 19.06 -33.18 12.29
CA GLY A 20 20.11 -32.21 12.62
C GLY A 20 19.58 -30.84 13.04
N LEU A 21 19.61 -30.60 14.37
CA LEU A 21 19.59 -29.32 15.09
C LEU A 21 18.73 -28.18 14.51
N ALA A 22 17.52 -28.02 15.06
CA ALA A 22 16.83 -26.74 15.03
C ALA A 22 17.60 -25.72 15.89
N VAL A 23 18.44 -24.92 15.25
CA VAL A 23 18.98 -23.69 15.84
C VAL A 23 17.79 -22.79 16.15
N LEU A 24 17.47 -22.65 17.44
CA LEU A 24 16.57 -21.64 17.96
C LEU A 24 17.22 -20.26 17.70
N THR A 25 17.04 -19.75 16.48
CA THR A 25 17.32 -18.36 16.19
C THR A 25 16.24 -17.55 16.91
N SER A 26 16.58 -17.11 18.12
CA SER A 26 15.86 -16.06 18.82
C SER A 26 15.84 -14.83 17.91
N SER A 27 14.79 -14.72 17.11
CA SER A 27 14.47 -13.50 16.40
C SER A 27 14.10 -12.49 17.46
N SER A 28 15.09 -11.72 17.91
CA SER A 28 14.87 -10.53 18.71
C SER A 28 13.97 -9.61 17.88
N ALA A 29 12.66 -9.72 18.12
CA ALA A 29 11.68 -8.78 17.62
C ALA A 29 12.13 -7.41 18.12
N SER A 30 12.81 -6.67 17.25
CA SER A 30 13.26 -5.32 17.55
C SER A 30 11.99 -4.53 17.83
N ALA A 31 11.76 -4.25 19.11
CA ALA A 31 10.71 -3.37 19.55
C ALA A 31 11.04 -1.99 18.97
N THR A 32 10.50 -1.75 17.76
CA THR A 32 10.60 -0.47 17.08
C THR A 32 10.10 0.57 18.06
N THR A 33 11.00 1.41 18.55
CA THR A 33 10.68 2.60 19.34
C THR A 33 9.49 3.26 18.65
N ALA A 34 8.43 3.56 19.41
CA ALA A 34 7.22 4.19 18.89
C ALA A 34 7.61 5.50 18.21
N GLY A 35 7.89 5.46 16.90
CA GLY A 35 8.48 6.61 16.26
C GLY A 35 7.46 7.72 16.13
N HIS A 36 7.99 8.93 16.08
CA HIS A 36 7.17 10.12 16.07
C HIS A 36 6.49 10.28 14.70
N ALA A 37 5.18 10.46 14.73
CA ALA A 37 4.40 10.90 13.58
C ALA A 37 4.78 12.34 13.23
N VAL A 38 5.12 12.59 11.97
CA VAL A 38 5.49 13.91 11.46
C VAL A 38 4.47 14.34 10.42
N VAL A 39 3.85 15.51 10.64
CA VAL A 39 2.98 16.15 9.65
C VAL A 39 3.86 16.85 8.62
N LEU A 40 3.58 16.60 7.34
CA LEU A 40 4.38 17.12 6.23
C LEU A 40 3.53 18.03 5.36
N LYS A 41 4.16 19.05 4.77
CA LYS A 41 3.53 19.88 3.75
C LYS A 41 3.36 19.06 2.47
N LEU A 42 2.14 19.02 1.93
CA LEU A 42 1.89 18.41 0.63
C LEU A 42 2.46 19.29 -0.48
N SER A 43 3.30 18.70 -1.34
CA SER A 43 3.74 19.35 -2.58
C SER A 43 2.88 18.89 -3.76
N GLU A 44 2.83 19.70 -4.82
CA GLU A 44 2.09 19.36 -6.04
C GLU A 44 2.62 18.09 -6.72
N SER A 45 3.94 17.85 -6.67
CA SER A 45 4.51 16.59 -7.16
C SER A 45 3.98 15.37 -6.41
N VAL A 46 3.85 15.46 -5.08
CA VAL A 46 3.25 14.36 -4.29
C VAL A 46 1.77 14.23 -4.66
N ARG A 47 1.03 15.34 -4.75
CA ARG A 47 -0.40 15.34 -5.15
C ARG A 47 -0.61 14.59 -6.46
N HIS A 48 0.17 14.89 -7.49
CA HIS A 48 0.10 14.18 -8.78
C HIS A 48 0.34 12.67 -8.65
N LYS A 49 1.35 12.26 -7.86
CA LYS A 49 1.63 10.83 -7.65
C LYS A 49 0.50 10.10 -6.90
N LEU A 50 -0.20 10.79 -6.00
CA LEU A 50 -1.38 10.21 -5.33
C LEU A 50 -2.53 9.99 -6.33
N ALA A 51 -2.77 10.98 -7.19
CA ALA A 51 -3.76 10.87 -8.25
C ALA A 51 -3.42 9.77 -9.27
N ASP A 52 -2.14 9.64 -9.62
CA ASP A 52 -1.65 8.55 -10.49
C ASP A 52 -1.85 7.18 -9.81
N ALA A 53 -1.58 7.07 -8.51
CA ALA A 53 -1.80 5.83 -7.76
C ALA A 53 -3.28 5.43 -7.70
N TYR A 54 -4.19 6.39 -7.51
CA TYR A 54 -5.64 6.15 -7.60
C TYR A 54 -6.06 5.69 -9.00
N TRP A 55 -5.62 6.41 -10.03
CA TRP A 55 -5.94 6.08 -11.42
C TRP A 55 -5.44 4.69 -11.82
N ASN A 56 -4.20 4.35 -11.43
CA ASN A 56 -3.61 3.04 -11.69
C ASN A 56 -4.36 1.90 -10.98
N HIS A 57 -5.01 2.18 -9.86
CA HIS A 57 -5.84 1.22 -9.14
C HIS A 57 -7.20 1.04 -9.81
N SER A 58 -7.92 2.13 -10.12
CA SER A 58 -9.28 2.04 -10.65
C SER A 58 -9.31 1.62 -12.12
N LYS A 59 -8.43 2.18 -12.96
CA LYS A 59 -8.36 2.00 -14.44
C LYS A 59 -9.68 2.17 -15.21
N GLU A 60 -10.78 2.55 -14.56
CA GLU A 60 -12.10 2.72 -15.16
C GLU A 60 -12.17 3.97 -16.04
N PHE A 61 -11.31 4.96 -15.79
CA PHE A 61 -11.33 6.25 -16.46
C PHE A 61 -9.98 6.65 -17.03
N LYS A 62 -10.00 7.61 -17.96
CA LYS A 62 -8.79 8.29 -18.42
C LYS A 62 -8.18 9.10 -17.27
N ARG A 63 -6.84 9.13 -17.17
CA ARG A 63 -6.12 9.90 -16.16
C ARG A 63 -6.52 11.38 -16.10
N SER A 64 -6.84 11.98 -17.25
CA SER A 64 -7.28 13.38 -17.38
C SER A 64 -8.65 13.66 -16.76
N LYS A 65 -9.44 12.63 -16.45
CA LYS A 65 -10.72 12.75 -15.76
C LYS A 65 -10.58 12.70 -14.24
N VAL A 66 -9.45 12.24 -13.71
CA VAL A 66 -9.20 12.22 -12.26
C VAL A 66 -8.98 13.65 -11.77
N ASP A 67 -9.70 14.03 -10.72
CA ASP A 67 -9.67 15.34 -10.09
C ASP A 67 -9.24 15.24 -8.62
N GLY A 68 -8.22 16.02 -8.24
CA GLY A 68 -7.60 15.97 -6.92
C GLY A 68 -6.33 15.07 -6.83
N PRO A 69 -5.96 14.60 -5.62
CA PRO A 69 -6.72 14.71 -4.38
C PRO A 69 -6.73 16.12 -3.75
N THR A 70 -7.79 16.45 -3.01
CA THR A 70 -8.00 17.68 -2.21
C THR A 70 -8.14 17.36 -0.72
N HIS A 71 -8.08 18.39 0.14
CA HIS A 71 -8.15 18.26 1.61
C HIS A 71 -7.23 17.17 2.18
N VAL A 72 -5.98 17.15 1.69
CA VAL A 72 -5.06 16.04 1.96
C VAL A 72 -4.29 16.25 3.26
N TYR A 73 -4.41 15.29 4.16
CA TYR A 73 -3.51 15.09 5.29
C TYR A 73 -2.32 14.26 4.84
N TYR A 74 -1.11 14.77 5.02
CA TYR A 74 0.13 14.12 4.60
C TYR A 74 1.14 14.07 5.75
N GLY A 75 1.87 12.97 5.85
CA GLY A 75 2.79 12.76 6.96
C GLY A 75 3.61 11.49 6.85
N LYS A 76 4.46 11.28 7.84
CA LYS A 76 5.40 10.16 7.92
C LYS A 76 5.42 9.59 9.32
N LEU A 77 5.45 8.27 9.42
CA LEU A 77 5.61 7.51 10.65
C LEU A 77 6.53 6.32 10.37
N ASN A 78 7.62 6.17 11.13
CA ASN A 78 8.54 5.03 11.02
C ASN A 78 9.04 4.74 9.60
N GLY A 79 9.37 5.78 8.83
CA GLY A 79 9.83 5.62 7.44
C GLY A 79 8.72 5.34 6.41
N VAL A 80 7.47 5.22 6.86
CA VAL A 80 6.28 5.05 6.02
C VAL A 80 5.58 6.38 5.87
N TYR A 81 5.31 6.78 4.64
CA TYR A 81 4.52 7.94 4.32
C TYR A 81 3.06 7.55 4.14
N TRP A 82 2.19 8.38 4.69
CA TRP A 82 0.74 8.20 4.67
C TRP A 82 0.10 9.47 4.11
N ALA A 83 -0.94 9.30 3.30
CA ALA A 83 -1.80 10.40 2.88
C ALA A 83 -3.27 9.98 2.98
N VAL A 84 -4.12 10.92 3.38
CA VAL A 84 -5.58 10.77 3.45
C VAL A 84 -6.21 12.00 2.81
N GLY A 85 -7.17 11.85 1.90
CA GLY A 85 -7.81 12.99 1.25
C GLY A 85 -8.91 12.58 0.28
N SER A 86 -9.59 13.57 -0.28
CA SER A 86 -10.69 13.35 -1.21
C SER A 86 -10.20 13.35 -2.64
N ILE A 87 -10.62 12.39 -3.46
CA ILE A 87 -10.34 12.35 -4.90
C ILE A 87 -11.63 11.98 -5.61
N GLY A 88 -11.79 12.45 -6.84
CA GLY A 88 -12.98 12.12 -7.63
C GLY A 88 -12.71 12.14 -9.11
N VAL A 89 -13.79 12.06 -9.89
CA VAL A 89 -13.75 11.95 -11.34
C VAL A 89 -14.68 12.98 -11.97
N LYS A 90 -14.12 13.79 -12.88
CA LYS A 90 -14.86 14.82 -13.61
C LYS A 90 -16.01 14.21 -14.41
N GLY A 91 -17.22 14.74 -14.18
CA GLY A 91 -18.44 14.25 -14.82
C GLY A 91 -19.10 13.06 -14.09
N LYS A 92 -18.56 12.61 -12.95
CA LYS A 92 -19.18 11.61 -12.07
C LYS A 92 -19.30 12.17 -10.64
N PRO A 93 -20.35 12.96 -10.33
CA PRO A 93 -20.52 13.58 -9.01
C PRO A 93 -20.51 12.58 -7.84
N ILE A 94 -20.98 11.35 -8.08
CA ILE A 94 -21.03 10.32 -7.04
C ILE A 94 -19.64 9.87 -6.57
N SER A 95 -18.62 9.95 -7.43
CA SER A 95 -17.24 9.53 -7.09
C SER A 95 -16.58 10.35 -5.98
N TYR A 96 -17.12 11.51 -5.64
CA TYR A 96 -16.61 12.34 -4.55
C TYR A 96 -17.15 11.93 -3.17
N GLN A 97 -18.16 11.06 -3.13
CA GLN A 97 -18.78 10.59 -1.89
C GLN A 97 -18.04 9.40 -1.27
N ASP A 98 -17.20 8.71 -2.05
CA ASP A 98 -16.47 7.50 -1.61
C ASP A 98 -15.30 7.82 -0.65
N GLY A 99 -15.14 9.10 -0.28
CA GLY A 99 -14.03 9.60 0.50
C GLY A 99 -14.15 9.38 2.02
N PRO A 100 -13.03 9.59 2.76
CA PRO A 100 -11.69 9.90 2.25
C PRO A 100 -10.96 8.64 1.73
N HIS A 101 -9.96 8.87 0.89
CA HIS A 101 -9.12 7.81 0.32
C HIS A 101 -7.77 7.76 1.02
N ILE A 102 -7.19 6.56 1.13
CA ILE A 102 -5.91 6.33 1.80
C ILE A 102 -4.83 5.94 0.79
N TRP A 103 -3.68 6.59 0.91
CA TRP A 103 -2.44 6.20 0.22
C TRP A 103 -1.32 5.92 1.21
N ARG A 104 -0.45 5.00 0.82
CA ARG A 104 0.73 4.61 1.59
C ARG A 104 1.94 4.41 0.68
N ARG A 105 3.13 4.80 1.15
CA ARG A 105 4.41 4.36 0.56
C ARG A 105 5.48 4.17 1.63
N THR A 106 6.45 3.32 1.36
CA THR A 106 7.72 3.29 2.11
C THR A 106 8.66 4.38 1.57
N ALA A 107 9.79 4.62 2.24
CA ALA A 107 10.72 5.68 1.86
C ALA A 107 11.20 5.61 0.40
N HIS A 108 11.48 4.40 -0.08
CA HIS A 108 11.95 4.13 -1.45
C HIS A 108 10.90 3.45 -2.33
N GLY A 109 9.66 3.32 -1.84
CA GLY A 109 8.56 2.68 -2.57
C GLY A 109 7.74 3.66 -3.41
N HIS A 110 6.93 3.09 -4.30
CA HIS A 110 5.88 3.83 -5.01
C HIS A 110 4.67 4.07 -4.11
N TRP A 111 3.84 5.05 -4.47
CA TRP A 111 2.56 5.28 -3.82
C TRP A 111 1.58 4.18 -4.18
N VAL A 112 0.98 3.58 -3.15
CA VAL A 112 -0.04 2.55 -3.27
C VAL A 112 -1.35 3.12 -2.75
N TYR A 113 -2.39 3.06 -3.59
CA TYR A 113 -3.77 3.29 -3.16
C TYR A 113 -4.22 2.12 -2.30
N ARG A 114 -4.78 2.40 -1.12
CA ARG A 114 -5.13 1.37 -0.13
C ARG A 114 -6.61 1.08 -0.07
N SER A 115 -7.46 2.11 -0.08
CA SER A 115 -8.91 1.97 0.02
C SER A 115 -9.59 3.33 -0.12
N ASP A 116 -10.82 3.28 -0.61
CA ASP A 116 -11.91 4.21 -0.34
C ASP A 116 -12.49 3.82 1.01
N THR A 117 -12.57 4.76 1.95
CA THR A 117 -12.87 4.38 3.33
C THR A 117 -14.32 4.58 3.71
N GLY A 118 -15.09 5.34 2.93
CA GLY A 118 -16.42 5.80 3.36
C GLY A 118 -16.42 6.50 4.73
N GLY A 119 -15.25 7.00 5.18
CA GLY A 119 -15.04 7.57 6.52
C GLY A 119 -14.14 6.74 7.45
N CYS A 120 -13.93 5.45 7.19
CA CYS A 120 -13.18 4.52 8.05
C CYS A 120 -11.65 4.63 7.93
N LEU A 121 -10.97 5.20 8.92
CA LEU A 121 -9.51 5.40 8.86
C LEU A 121 -8.68 4.28 9.53
N GLU A 122 -9.22 3.07 9.66
CA GLU A 122 -8.56 1.96 10.41
C GLU A 122 -7.19 1.57 9.85
N ALA A 123 -6.99 1.69 8.54
CA ALA A 123 -5.70 1.39 7.92
C ALA A 123 -4.61 2.41 8.28
N VAL A 124 -4.97 3.59 8.79
CA VAL A 124 -4.03 4.64 9.19
C VAL A 124 -3.59 4.41 10.64
N PRO A 125 -2.28 4.41 10.92
CA PRO A 125 -1.79 4.26 12.28
C PRO A 125 -2.34 5.34 13.23
N LYS A 126 -2.77 4.91 14.41
CA LYS A 126 -3.31 5.76 15.48
C LYS A 126 -2.47 7.00 15.80
N ALA A 127 -1.14 6.90 15.71
CA ALA A 127 -0.23 8.01 15.94
C ALA A 127 -0.30 9.08 14.83
N MET A 128 -0.49 8.67 13.56
CA MET A 128 -0.71 9.61 12.47
C MET A 128 -2.05 10.32 12.57
N LEU A 129 -3.13 9.58 12.89
CA LEU A 129 -4.45 10.18 13.10
C LEU A 129 -4.41 11.25 14.19
N LYS A 130 -3.73 10.96 15.31
CA LYS A 130 -3.52 11.94 16.39
C LYS A 130 -2.75 13.16 15.91
N ALA A 131 -1.68 12.98 15.14
CA ALA A 131 -0.87 14.09 14.61
C ALA A 131 -1.65 14.99 13.64
N TRP A 132 -2.62 14.43 12.90
CA TRP A 132 -3.50 15.17 12.00
C TRP A 132 -4.78 15.68 12.67
N HIS A 133 -4.97 15.43 13.97
CA HIS A 133 -6.20 15.75 14.71
C HIS A 133 -7.47 15.14 14.08
N LEU A 134 -7.34 13.96 13.49
CA LEU A 134 -8.48 13.21 12.95
C LEU A 134 -9.02 12.24 14.00
N PRO A 135 -10.35 12.02 14.05
CA PRO A 135 -10.93 11.03 14.93
C PRO A 135 -10.45 9.62 14.57
N ARG A 136 -10.47 8.73 15.55
CA ARG A 136 -10.43 7.29 15.28
C ARG A 136 -11.86 6.88 15.00
N GLY A 137 -12.13 6.31 13.84
CA GLY A 137 -13.48 5.88 13.48
C GLY A 137 -13.47 4.91 12.31
N CYS A 138 -14.26 3.86 12.47
CA CYS A 138 -15.46 3.60 11.71
C CYS A 138 -16.64 3.99 12.62
#